data_AF-A0A2V7S639-F1
#
_entry.id   AF-A0A2V7S639-F1
#
_cell.length_a   1.000
_cell.length_b   1.000
_cell.length_c   1.000
_cell.angle_alpha   90.00
_cell.angle_beta   90.00
_cell.angle_gamma   90.00
#
_symmetry.space_group_name_H-M   'P 1'
#
loop_
_entity.id
_entity.type
_entity.pdbx_description
1 polymer ?
#
loop_
_entity_poly.entity_id
_entity_poly.type
_entity_poly.pdbx_seq_one_letter_code
_entity_poly.pdbx_strand_id
1 'polypeptide(L)'
;MHFSRLLLPATLALATPLSTQTASPYVPLQYWGMPYAEHLIAAGVMADPSPLTRPFDQAALVRSLSAVDTTALRPAERRIVRELVADLARREQGPWGRVDGHVGVAAASHPLRDPLEIDRGVPVRSPGKARGFVSGGLGFTALLGPVALVTHPYFDTRLKYDPDFVGKKDKIIAGRNAEAYLRAAWRYGEVFFGNVDRNWGPSAIQGALLSDEPYNLDHLGLVVGTAGFQLQAIVTQLNSLPDSTGAIVNRYMVQH
;
A
#
# COMPACT_ATOMS: atom_id res chain seq x y z
N MET A 1 -19.71 14.15 60.95
CA MET A 1 -18.35 13.65 60.61
C MET A 1 -18.36 13.26 59.14
N HIS A 2 -17.74 14.06 58.29
CA HIS A 2 -17.66 13.86 56.84
C HIS A 2 -16.19 13.95 56.46
N PHE A 3 -15.61 12.86 55.95
CA PHE A 3 -14.30 12.86 55.32
C PHE A 3 -14.49 12.68 53.82
N SER A 4 -14.43 13.79 53.09
CA SER A 4 -14.28 13.78 51.63
C SER A 4 -12.88 13.31 51.27
N ARG A 5 -12.79 12.22 50.51
CA ARG A 5 -11.55 11.76 49.89
C ARG A 5 -11.30 12.52 48.60
N LEU A 6 -10.21 13.28 48.58
CA LEU A 6 -9.58 13.81 47.37
C LEU A 6 -9.06 12.63 46.53
N LEU A 7 -9.63 12.44 45.35
CA LEU A 7 -9.03 11.70 44.24
C LEU A 7 -8.78 12.73 43.14
N LEU A 8 -7.50 13.07 42.96
CA LEU A 8 -7.02 13.94 41.89
C LEU A 8 -6.73 13.03 40.67
N PRO A 9 -7.47 13.11 39.56
CA PRO A 9 -7.01 12.49 38.32
C PRO A 9 -6.00 13.43 37.66
N ALA A 10 -4.73 13.02 37.70
CA ALA A 10 -3.67 13.57 36.87
C ALA A 10 -3.85 13.09 35.41
N THR A 11 -4.85 13.62 34.73
CA THR A 11 -5.12 13.34 33.31
C THR A 11 -5.65 14.60 32.64
N LEU A 12 -4.80 15.55 32.27
CA LEU A 12 -5.10 16.62 31.31
C LEU A 12 -3.85 17.49 31.06
N ALA A 13 -2.90 16.98 30.29
CA ALA A 13 -1.77 17.79 29.83
C ALA A 13 -1.16 17.36 28.48
N LEU A 14 -1.95 16.77 27.57
CA LEU A 14 -1.51 16.48 26.19
C LEU A 14 -2.57 16.82 25.12
N ALA A 15 -3.45 17.77 25.40
CA ALA A 15 -4.33 18.35 24.39
C ALA A 15 -3.62 19.53 23.69
N THR A 16 -2.51 19.26 23.00
CA THR A 16 -2.16 20.10 21.84
C THR A 16 -3.30 19.95 20.83
N PRO A 17 -3.74 21.03 20.15
CA PRO A 17 -4.84 20.92 19.20
C PRO A 17 -4.52 19.83 18.16
N LEU A 18 -5.30 18.75 18.14
CA LEU A 18 -5.26 17.68 17.13
C LEU A 18 -5.58 18.18 15.72
N SER A 19 -5.84 19.48 15.57
CA SER A 19 -6.45 20.15 14.41
C SER A 19 -5.54 20.29 13.17
N THR A 20 -4.34 19.72 13.15
CA THR A 20 -3.42 19.82 12.00
C THR A 20 -2.81 18.50 11.55
N GLN A 21 -3.12 17.38 12.20
CA GLN A 21 -2.65 16.07 11.75
C GLN A 21 -3.59 15.55 10.67
N THR A 22 -3.13 15.66 9.43
CA THR A 22 -3.83 15.12 8.27
C THR A 22 -3.19 13.80 7.89
N ALA A 23 -3.97 12.72 7.90
CA ALA A 23 -3.51 11.46 7.36
C ALA A 23 -3.26 11.59 5.85
N SER A 24 -2.28 10.83 5.37
CA SER A 24 -2.00 10.67 3.96
C SER A 24 -2.50 9.30 3.49
N PRO A 25 -2.89 9.10 2.23
CA PRO A 25 -2.97 7.75 1.71
C PRO A 25 -1.54 7.21 1.47
N TYR A 26 -1.44 5.89 1.33
CA TYR A 26 -0.29 5.24 0.74
C TYR A 26 -0.29 5.42 -0.79
N VAL A 27 0.89 5.48 -1.40
CA VAL A 27 1.05 5.46 -2.86
C VAL A 27 1.12 4.01 -3.33
N PRO A 28 0.17 3.52 -4.15
CA PRO A 28 0.14 2.12 -4.57
C PRO A 28 1.43 1.70 -5.26
N LEU A 29 1.85 0.44 -5.09
CA LEU A 29 3.07 -0.07 -5.72
C LEU A 29 3.01 -0.03 -7.25
N GLN A 30 1.81 -0.19 -7.83
CA GLN A 30 1.61 -0.10 -9.28
C GLN A 30 1.42 1.34 -9.78
N TYR A 31 1.62 2.35 -8.94
CA TYR A 31 1.58 3.74 -9.36
C TYR A 31 2.61 4.01 -10.46
N TRP A 32 2.20 4.69 -11.54
CA TRP A 32 3.06 4.93 -12.71
C TRP A 32 4.38 5.62 -12.37
N GLY A 33 4.36 6.45 -11.32
CA GLY A 33 5.50 7.22 -10.86
C GLY A 33 6.48 6.44 -9.99
N MET A 34 6.10 5.25 -9.51
CA MET A 34 6.89 4.47 -8.56
C MET A 34 8.28 4.13 -9.11
N PRO A 35 8.46 3.63 -10.36
CA PRO A 35 9.78 3.33 -10.90
C PRO A 35 10.70 4.55 -10.97
N TYR A 36 10.14 5.72 -11.25
CA TYR A 36 10.91 6.97 -11.29
C TYR A 36 11.32 7.43 -9.89
N ALA A 37 10.44 7.30 -8.90
CA ALA A 37 10.75 7.61 -7.51
C ALA A 37 11.88 6.71 -6.99
N GLU A 38 11.80 5.41 -7.25
CA GLU A 38 12.85 4.45 -6.89
C GLU A 38 14.17 4.74 -7.59
N HIS A 39 14.12 5.11 -8.88
CA HIS A 39 15.32 5.51 -9.62
C HIS A 39 16.00 6.74 -9.00
N LEU A 40 15.24 7.77 -8.62
CA LEU A 40 15.78 8.98 -7.97
C LEU A 40 16.42 8.66 -6.62
N ILE A 41 15.86 7.71 -5.86
CA ILE A 41 16.43 7.21 -4.61
C ILE A 41 17.74 6.47 -4.88
N ALA A 42 17.72 5.51 -5.81
CA ALA A 42 18.89 4.70 -6.15
C ALA A 42 20.04 5.55 -6.71
N ALA A 43 19.72 6.64 -7.43
CA ALA A 43 20.69 7.60 -7.92
C ALA A 43 21.25 8.54 -6.82
N GLY A 44 20.72 8.48 -5.60
CA GLY A 44 21.10 9.37 -4.48
C GLY A 44 20.62 10.81 -4.64
N VAL A 45 19.72 11.06 -5.60
CA VAL A 45 19.17 12.39 -5.90
C VAL A 45 18.03 12.76 -4.96
N MET A 46 17.28 11.75 -4.51
CA MET A 46 16.18 11.89 -3.55
C MET A 46 16.47 11.04 -2.31
N ALA A 47 16.22 11.59 -1.12
CA ALA A 47 16.24 10.80 0.10
C ALA A 47 15.09 9.77 0.09
N ASP A 48 15.35 8.52 0.48
CA ASP A 48 14.30 7.53 0.63
C ASP A 48 13.43 7.86 1.87
N PRO A 49 12.13 8.15 1.72
CA PRO A 49 11.27 8.46 2.86
C PRO A 49 10.97 7.24 3.74
N SER A 50 11.25 6.02 3.29
CA SER A 50 10.90 4.77 3.97
C SER A 50 11.82 3.61 3.53
N PRO A 51 13.13 3.61 3.86
CA PRO A 51 14.14 2.73 3.24
C PRO A 51 13.89 1.22 3.26
N LEU A 52 13.11 0.75 4.24
CA LEU A 52 12.87 -0.69 4.47
C LEU A 52 11.40 -1.08 4.30
N THR A 53 10.54 -0.13 3.95
CA THR A 53 9.10 -0.39 3.82
C THR A 53 8.50 0.30 2.62
N ARG A 54 7.68 -0.45 1.89
CA ARG A 54 6.77 0.04 0.86
C ARG A 54 5.35 -0.44 1.18
N PRO A 55 4.30 0.28 0.77
CA PRO A 55 4.29 1.47 -0.08
C PRO A 55 4.72 2.75 0.66
N PHE A 56 5.01 3.81 -0.09
CA PHE A 56 5.32 5.11 0.49
C PHE A 56 4.07 5.79 1.05
N ASP A 57 4.20 6.47 2.18
CA ASP A 57 3.26 7.51 2.58
C ASP A 57 3.32 8.66 1.56
N GLN A 58 2.19 9.02 0.94
CA GLN A 58 2.16 10.01 -0.14
C GLN A 58 2.71 11.37 0.31
N ALA A 59 2.40 11.84 1.51
CA ALA A 59 2.91 13.11 2.01
C ALA A 59 4.42 13.06 2.24
N ALA A 60 4.96 11.93 2.74
CA ALA A 60 6.40 11.73 2.88
C ALA A 60 7.12 11.69 1.52
N LEU A 61 6.52 11.04 0.52
CA LEU A 61 7.05 11.02 -0.83
C LEU A 61 7.05 12.41 -1.46
N VAL A 62 5.95 13.16 -1.36
CA VAL A 62 5.86 14.54 -1.85
C VAL A 62 6.89 15.43 -1.18
N ARG A 63 7.10 15.32 0.15
CA ARG A 63 8.15 16.07 0.85
C ARG A 63 9.54 15.75 0.30
N SER A 64 9.84 14.49 0.07
CA SER A 64 11.15 14.04 -0.44
C SER A 64 11.38 14.51 -1.88
N LEU A 65 10.38 14.38 -2.75
CA LEU A 65 10.41 14.91 -4.12
C LEU A 65 10.58 16.43 -4.14
N SER A 66 9.90 17.15 -3.24
CA SER A 66 9.99 18.62 -3.17
C SER A 66 11.34 19.11 -2.67
N ALA A 67 12.10 18.26 -1.96
CA ALA A 67 13.43 18.58 -1.45
C ALA A 67 14.55 18.28 -2.46
N VAL A 68 14.25 17.66 -3.59
CA VAL A 68 15.24 17.37 -4.64
C VAL A 68 15.81 18.67 -5.21
N ASP A 69 17.14 18.75 -5.30
CA ASP A 69 17.81 19.85 -6.00
C ASP A 69 17.60 19.74 -7.51
N THR A 70 16.56 20.41 -7.98
CA THR A 70 16.21 20.41 -9.40
C THR A 70 17.19 21.17 -10.29
N THR A 71 18.13 21.96 -9.73
CA THR A 71 19.11 22.71 -10.52
C THR A 71 20.21 21.80 -11.08
N ALA A 72 20.56 20.76 -10.33
CA ALA A 72 21.52 19.72 -10.73
C ALA A 72 20.93 18.67 -11.69
N LEU A 73 19.60 18.64 -11.85
CA LEU A 73 18.91 17.66 -12.69
C LEU A 73 18.93 18.00 -14.19
N ARG A 74 18.91 16.96 -15.02
CA ARG A 74 18.66 17.10 -16.46
C ARG A 74 17.22 17.60 -16.69
N PRO A 75 16.93 18.27 -17.83
CA PRO A 75 15.58 18.78 -18.12
C PRO A 75 14.47 17.72 -18.04
N ALA A 76 14.74 16.49 -18.47
CA ALA A 76 13.79 15.39 -18.42
C ALA A 76 13.49 14.93 -16.98
N GLU A 77 14.52 14.73 -16.16
CA GLU A 77 14.38 14.35 -14.74
C GLU A 77 13.61 15.43 -13.97
N ARG A 78 13.95 16.71 -14.19
CA ARG A 78 13.23 17.85 -13.61
C ARG A 78 11.76 17.85 -14.01
N ARG A 79 11.44 17.49 -15.27
CA ARG A 79 10.05 17.37 -15.72
C ARG A 79 9.31 16.26 -14.99
N ILE A 80 9.91 15.07 -14.87
CA ILE A 80 9.32 13.94 -14.14
C ILE A 80 9.07 14.31 -12.68
N VAL A 81 10.05 14.88 -11.97
CA VAL A 81 9.86 15.32 -10.57
C VAL A 81 8.67 16.28 -10.43
N ARG A 82 8.54 17.25 -11.36
CA ARG A 82 7.40 18.17 -11.35
C ARG A 82 6.07 17.48 -11.63
N GLU A 83 6.02 16.52 -12.54
CA GLU A 83 4.81 15.75 -12.85
C GLU A 83 4.39 14.89 -11.65
N LEU A 84 5.35 14.23 -10.97
CA LEU A 84 5.08 13.46 -9.76
C LEU A 84 4.55 14.34 -8.61
N VAL A 85 5.19 15.48 -8.36
CA VAL A 85 4.71 16.43 -7.35
C VAL A 85 3.35 16.99 -7.75
N ALA A 86 3.11 17.32 -9.02
CA ALA A 86 1.83 17.83 -9.47
C ALA A 86 0.69 16.82 -9.32
N ASP A 87 0.96 15.53 -9.53
CA ASP A 87 -0.01 14.45 -9.40
C ASP A 87 -0.26 14.08 -7.92
N LEU A 88 0.77 14.04 -7.08
CA LEU A 88 0.66 13.60 -5.69
C LEU A 88 0.40 14.73 -4.69
N ALA A 89 0.79 15.96 -4.98
CA ALA A 89 0.70 17.04 -4.00
C ALA A 89 -0.74 17.49 -3.81
N ARG A 90 -1.18 17.44 -2.56
CA ARG A 90 -2.43 18.03 -2.11
C ARG A 90 -2.26 19.54 -1.93
N ARG A 91 -3.16 20.34 -2.51
CA ARG A 91 -3.09 21.81 -2.47
C ARG A 91 -4.07 22.45 -1.48
N GLU A 92 -5.13 21.74 -1.10
CA GLU A 92 -6.21 22.26 -0.25
C GLU A 92 -6.05 21.81 1.21
N GLN A 93 -6.53 22.59 2.17
CA GLN A 93 -6.60 22.21 3.59
C GLN A 93 -8.01 21.68 3.95
N GLY A 94 -8.13 20.82 4.97
CA GLY A 94 -9.43 20.30 5.45
C GLY A 94 -9.83 18.91 4.93
N PRO A 95 -11.13 18.57 4.87
CA PRO A 95 -11.60 17.37 4.18
C PRO A 95 -11.28 17.43 2.69
N TRP A 96 -10.82 16.32 2.12
CA TRP A 96 -10.47 16.25 0.69
C TRP A 96 -10.78 14.89 0.13
N GLY A 97 -11.11 14.81 -1.15
CA GLY A 97 -11.32 13.55 -1.84
C GLY A 97 -10.80 13.56 -3.27
N ARG A 98 -10.50 12.38 -3.77
CA ARG A 98 -10.05 12.17 -5.15
C ARG A 98 -10.69 10.92 -5.72
N VAL A 99 -11.01 11.00 -7.01
CA VAL A 99 -11.50 9.88 -7.81
C VAL A 99 -10.60 9.76 -9.02
N ASP A 100 -10.06 8.56 -9.23
CA ASP A 100 -9.22 8.24 -10.38
C ASP A 100 -9.84 7.07 -11.13
N GLY A 101 -9.86 7.15 -12.46
CA GLY A 101 -10.36 6.07 -13.31
C GLY A 101 -9.28 5.61 -14.28
N HIS A 102 -9.24 4.32 -14.55
CA HIS A 102 -8.36 3.77 -15.57
C HIS A 102 -9.06 2.68 -16.39
N VAL A 103 -8.62 2.53 -17.63
CA VAL A 103 -8.95 1.44 -18.52
C VAL A 103 -7.68 1.01 -19.24
N GLY A 104 -7.53 -0.29 -19.48
CA GLY A 104 -6.32 -0.84 -20.04
C GLY A 104 -6.60 -2.01 -20.97
N VAL A 105 -5.78 -2.13 -21.99
CA VAL A 105 -5.71 -3.29 -22.87
C VAL A 105 -4.27 -3.80 -22.87
N ALA A 106 -4.11 -5.12 -22.78
CA ALA A 106 -2.81 -5.76 -22.76
C ALA A 106 -2.84 -7.05 -23.57
N ALA A 107 -1.68 -7.50 -24.02
CA ALA A 107 -1.48 -8.84 -24.54
C ALA A 107 -0.25 -9.42 -23.85
N ALA A 108 -0.34 -10.66 -23.37
CA ALA A 108 0.80 -11.34 -22.77
C ALA A 108 0.87 -12.79 -23.27
N SER A 109 2.09 -13.33 -23.27
CA SER A 109 2.35 -14.73 -23.56
C SER A 109 1.83 -15.66 -22.46
N HIS A 110 1.76 -15.16 -21.22
CA HIS A 110 1.34 -15.91 -20.03
C HIS A 110 0.42 -15.04 -19.16
N PRO A 111 -0.57 -15.63 -18.47
CA PRO A 111 -1.48 -14.89 -17.60
C PRO A 111 -0.97 -14.69 -16.17
N LEU A 112 0.18 -15.31 -15.81
CA LEU A 112 0.77 -15.18 -14.47
C LEU A 112 1.13 -13.74 -14.16
N ARG A 113 1.00 -13.36 -12.89
CA ARG A 113 1.46 -12.06 -12.39
C ARG A 113 2.99 -11.95 -12.44
N ASP A 114 3.70 -12.98 -11.97
CA ASP A 114 5.16 -13.09 -12.06
C ASP A 114 5.59 -14.20 -13.04
N PRO A 115 6.14 -13.83 -14.21
CA PRO A 115 6.69 -14.79 -15.16
C PRO A 115 7.90 -15.57 -14.65
N LEU A 116 8.61 -15.10 -13.62
CA LEU A 116 9.79 -15.80 -13.07
C LEU A 116 9.42 -17.07 -12.31
N GLU A 117 8.14 -17.21 -11.94
CA GLU A 117 7.62 -18.38 -11.26
C GLU A 117 7.16 -19.49 -12.23
N ILE A 118 7.27 -19.27 -13.55
CA ILE A 118 7.03 -20.32 -14.56
C ILE A 118 8.01 -21.48 -14.32
N ASP A 119 7.49 -22.70 -14.36
CA ASP A 119 8.23 -23.93 -14.06
C ASP A 119 8.81 -24.00 -12.63
N ARG A 120 8.35 -23.12 -11.73
CA ARG A 120 8.69 -23.09 -10.29
C ARG A 120 7.43 -23.23 -9.42
N GLY A 121 7.66 -23.40 -8.11
CA GLY A 121 6.61 -23.53 -7.10
C GLY A 121 6.07 -24.95 -6.91
N VAL A 122 5.24 -25.13 -5.88
CA VAL A 122 4.52 -26.38 -5.60
C VAL A 122 3.03 -26.05 -5.40
N PRO A 123 2.13 -26.49 -6.30
CA PRO A 123 2.41 -27.22 -7.54
C PRO A 123 3.17 -26.37 -8.57
N VAL A 124 3.88 -27.04 -9.49
CA VAL A 124 4.64 -26.38 -10.57
C VAL A 124 3.68 -25.51 -11.40
N ARG A 125 4.02 -24.23 -11.56
CA ARG A 125 3.17 -23.30 -12.28
C ARG A 125 3.31 -23.46 -13.79
N SER A 126 2.18 -23.76 -14.42
CA SER A 126 2.10 -23.85 -15.87
C SER A 126 2.07 -22.45 -16.51
N PRO A 127 2.76 -22.22 -17.63
CA PRO A 127 2.82 -20.92 -18.30
C PRO A 127 1.46 -20.42 -18.80
N GLY A 128 0.46 -21.30 -18.94
CA GLY A 128 -0.85 -20.92 -19.48
C GLY A 128 -0.82 -20.70 -20.99
N LYS A 129 -1.66 -19.78 -21.50
CA LYS A 129 -1.76 -19.48 -22.95
C LYS A 129 -1.67 -17.98 -23.20
N ALA A 130 -1.09 -17.62 -24.34
CA ALA A 130 -1.05 -16.24 -24.82
C ALA A 130 -2.45 -15.71 -25.11
N ARG A 131 -2.78 -14.53 -24.60
CA ARG A 131 -4.12 -13.92 -24.68
C ARG A 131 -4.06 -12.40 -24.63
N GLY A 132 -5.10 -11.78 -25.17
CA GLY A 132 -5.44 -10.38 -24.88
C GLY A 132 -6.22 -10.25 -23.58
N PHE A 133 -6.00 -9.16 -22.87
CA PHE A 133 -6.63 -8.82 -21.61
C PHE A 133 -7.18 -7.39 -21.66
N VAL A 134 -8.33 -7.21 -21.04
CA VAL A 134 -8.90 -5.90 -20.74
C VAL A 134 -9.02 -5.73 -19.23
N SER A 135 -8.79 -4.50 -18.79
CA SER A 135 -8.86 -4.10 -17.39
C SER A 135 -9.47 -2.71 -17.25
N GLY A 136 -9.95 -2.41 -16.05
CA GLY A 136 -10.37 -1.08 -15.68
C GLY A 136 -10.74 -1.00 -14.21
N GLY A 137 -10.74 0.21 -13.66
CA GLY A 137 -11.00 0.41 -12.24
C GLY A 137 -11.30 1.87 -11.90
N LEU A 138 -11.84 2.04 -10.70
CA LEU A 138 -12.15 3.34 -10.11
C LEU A 138 -11.56 3.39 -8.70
N GLY A 139 -10.58 4.27 -8.49
CA GLY A 139 -10.00 4.58 -7.20
C GLY A 139 -10.75 5.72 -6.53
N PHE A 140 -10.99 5.60 -5.22
CA PHE A 140 -11.57 6.62 -4.38
C PHE A 140 -10.67 6.80 -3.16
N THR A 141 -10.30 8.05 -2.89
CA THR A 141 -9.59 8.45 -1.68
C THR A 141 -10.39 9.54 -0.99
N ALA A 142 -10.54 9.43 0.33
CA ALA A 142 -11.09 10.48 1.18
C ALA A 142 -10.18 10.70 2.40
N LEU A 143 -9.83 11.96 2.65
CA LEU A 143 -9.02 12.40 3.77
C LEU A 143 -9.89 13.25 4.69
N LEU A 144 -10.06 12.80 5.92
CA LEU A 144 -10.96 13.36 6.93
C LEU A 144 -10.16 13.63 8.21
N GLY A 145 -9.30 14.64 8.16
CA GLY A 145 -8.36 14.96 9.26
C GLY A 145 -7.37 13.81 9.46
N PRO A 146 -7.29 13.18 10.66
CA PRO A 146 -6.34 12.12 10.93
C PRO A 146 -6.72 10.77 10.31
N VAL A 147 -7.78 10.70 9.51
CA VAL A 147 -8.26 9.46 8.88
C VAL A 147 -8.17 9.56 7.36
N ALA A 148 -7.64 8.50 6.73
CA ALA A 148 -7.68 8.26 5.30
C ALA A 148 -8.53 7.01 5.01
N LEU A 149 -9.40 7.12 4.02
CA LEU A 149 -10.23 6.05 3.49
C LEU A 149 -9.86 5.88 2.02
N VAL A 150 -9.48 4.67 1.63
CA VAL A 150 -9.11 4.36 0.24
C VAL A 150 -9.84 3.11 -0.19
N THR A 151 -10.33 3.10 -1.42
CA THR A 151 -10.83 1.89 -2.09
C THR A 151 -10.61 2.00 -3.58
N HIS A 152 -10.16 0.91 -4.19
CA HIS A 152 -9.89 0.82 -5.61
C HIS A 152 -10.41 -0.50 -6.19
N PRO A 153 -11.73 -0.64 -6.36
CA PRO A 153 -12.30 -1.73 -7.13
C PRO A 153 -11.79 -1.68 -8.59
N TYR A 154 -11.32 -2.82 -9.07
CA TYR A 154 -10.96 -2.99 -10.48
C TYR A 154 -11.37 -4.36 -10.99
N PHE A 155 -11.44 -4.47 -12.31
CA PHE A 155 -11.56 -5.72 -13.02
C PHE A 155 -10.37 -5.93 -13.94
N ASP A 156 -9.97 -7.18 -14.09
CA ASP A 156 -8.96 -7.61 -15.06
C ASP A 156 -9.31 -9.02 -15.51
N THR A 157 -9.54 -9.17 -16.82
CA THR A 157 -9.84 -10.48 -17.42
C THR A 157 -8.71 -11.51 -17.25
N ARG A 158 -7.48 -11.07 -16.98
CA ARG A 158 -6.33 -11.93 -16.65
C ARG A 158 -6.55 -12.76 -15.38
N LEU A 159 -7.25 -12.22 -14.37
CA LEU A 159 -7.48 -12.88 -13.08
C LEU A 159 -8.15 -14.26 -13.21
N LYS A 160 -8.92 -14.49 -14.27
CA LYS A 160 -9.54 -15.80 -14.55
C LYS A 160 -8.53 -16.88 -14.89
N TYR A 161 -7.46 -16.49 -15.55
CA TYR A 161 -6.48 -17.39 -16.13
C TYR A 161 -5.22 -17.47 -15.29
N ASP A 162 -5.01 -16.50 -14.40
CA ASP A 162 -3.92 -16.50 -13.45
C ASP A 162 -4.13 -17.62 -12.41
N PRO A 163 -3.23 -18.62 -12.30
CA PRO A 163 -3.35 -19.68 -11.30
C PRO A 163 -3.23 -19.16 -9.86
N ASP A 164 -2.46 -18.09 -9.62
CA ASP A 164 -2.19 -17.56 -8.27
C ASP A 164 -3.38 -16.76 -7.72
N PHE A 165 -4.31 -16.36 -8.57
CA PHE A 165 -5.55 -15.72 -8.12
C PHE A 165 -6.50 -16.77 -7.52
N VAL A 166 -6.78 -16.69 -6.22
CA VAL A 166 -7.70 -17.62 -5.53
C VAL A 166 -9.14 -17.11 -5.42
N GLY A 167 -9.42 -15.93 -5.98
CA GLY A 167 -10.75 -15.33 -5.95
C GLY A 167 -11.77 -16.00 -6.88
N LYS A 168 -12.98 -15.42 -6.94
CA LYS A 168 -14.07 -15.93 -7.79
C LYS A 168 -13.73 -15.79 -9.28
N LYS A 169 -13.51 -16.93 -9.95
CA LYS A 169 -13.19 -17.03 -11.40
C LYS A 169 -14.40 -17.39 -12.28
N ASP A 170 -15.52 -17.77 -11.67
CA ASP A 170 -16.76 -18.22 -12.29
C ASP A 170 -17.58 -17.10 -12.97
N LYS A 171 -17.18 -15.84 -12.79
CA LYS A 171 -17.87 -14.67 -13.35
C LYS A 171 -17.44 -14.39 -14.79
N ILE A 172 -18.21 -13.63 -15.58
CA ILE A 172 -17.80 -13.18 -16.93
C ILE A 172 -16.62 -12.18 -16.86
N ILE A 173 -16.59 -11.35 -15.81
CA ILE A 173 -15.49 -10.43 -15.51
C ILE A 173 -15.09 -10.69 -14.06
N ALA A 174 -13.84 -11.11 -13.84
CA ALA A 174 -13.27 -11.23 -12.51
C ALA A 174 -12.77 -9.85 -12.06
N GLY A 175 -13.04 -9.52 -10.80
CA GLY A 175 -12.63 -8.26 -10.20
C GLY A 175 -12.27 -8.42 -8.75
N ARG A 176 -11.48 -7.48 -8.24
CA ARG A 176 -11.03 -7.41 -6.85
C ARG A 176 -10.79 -5.94 -6.48
N ASN A 177 -10.56 -5.68 -5.20
CA ASN A 177 -10.03 -4.38 -4.79
C ASN A 177 -8.49 -4.45 -4.85
N ALA A 178 -7.87 -3.56 -5.63
CA ALA A 178 -6.41 -3.42 -5.64
C ALA A 178 -5.90 -2.94 -4.27
N GLU A 179 -6.71 -2.11 -3.61
CA GLU A 179 -6.55 -1.67 -2.24
C GLU A 179 -7.91 -1.24 -1.71
N ALA A 180 -8.14 -1.45 -0.42
CA ALA A 180 -9.32 -1.02 0.30
C ALA A 180 -8.97 -0.98 1.79
N TYR A 181 -8.82 0.21 2.35
CA TYR A 181 -8.38 0.36 3.73
C TYR A 181 -8.87 1.64 4.40
N LEU A 182 -8.85 1.58 5.72
CA LEU A 182 -8.92 2.71 6.63
C LEU A 182 -7.57 2.86 7.31
N ARG A 183 -7.04 4.06 7.31
CA ARG A 183 -5.82 4.43 8.04
C ARG A 183 -6.11 5.60 8.95
N ALA A 184 -5.78 5.47 10.23
CA ALA A 184 -5.76 6.57 11.18
C ALA A 184 -4.31 6.85 11.57
N ALA A 185 -3.85 8.10 11.41
CA ALA A 185 -2.47 8.47 11.64
C ALA A 185 -2.36 9.72 12.52
N TRP A 186 -1.42 9.65 13.45
CA TRP A 186 -1.03 10.74 14.35
C TRP A 186 0.49 10.89 14.37
N ARG A 187 0.98 11.92 15.06
CA ARG A 187 2.41 12.29 15.09
C ARG A 187 3.37 11.13 15.39
N TYR A 188 2.96 10.19 16.23
CA TYR A 188 3.82 9.10 16.70
C TYR A 188 3.25 7.71 16.44
N GLY A 189 2.14 7.60 15.71
CA GLY A 189 1.51 6.32 15.55
C GLY A 189 0.51 6.25 14.42
N GLU A 190 0.30 5.04 13.95
CA GLU A 190 -0.65 4.70 12.91
C GLU A 190 -1.40 3.43 13.28
N VAL A 191 -2.68 3.41 12.96
CA VAL A 191 -3.50 2.20 12.89
C VAL A 191 -4.02 2.06 11.46
N PHE A 192 -3.85 0.87 10.90
CA PHE A 192 -4.27 0.52 9.54
C PHE A 192 -5.19 -0.70 9.58
N PHE A 193 -6.27 -0.69 8.82
CA PHE A 193 -7.12 -1.86 8.64
C PHE A 193 -7.61 -1.97 7.20
N GLY A 194 -7.35 -3.10 6.55
CA GLY A 194 -7.79 -3.39 5.17
C GLY A 194 -6.70 -4.07 4.36
N ASN A 195 -6.71 -3.89 3.04
CA ASN A 195 -5.69 -4.43 2.15
C ASN A 195 -4.96 -3.34 1.35
N VAL A 196 -3.65 -3.53 1.23
CA VAL A 196 -2.74 -2.83 0.33
C VAL A 196 -1.55 -3.74 0.09
N ASP A 197 -0.97 -3.73 -1.10
CA ASP A 197 0.28 -4.44 -1.35
C ASP A 197 1.40 -3.82 -0.50
N ARG A 198 2.20 -4.64 0.19
CA ARG A 198 3.29 -4.19 1.07
C ARG A 198 4.56 -4.97 0.77
N ASN A 199 5.70 -4.30 0.92
CA ASN A 199 7.02 -4.91 0.84
C ASN A 199 7.89 -4.44 2.00
N TRP A 200 8.37 -5.36 2.82
CA TRP A 200 9.32 -5.11 3.91
C TRP A 200 10.71 -5.55 3.46
N GLY A 201 11.37 -4.65 2.74
CA GLY A 201 12.70 -4.85 2.19
C GLY A 201 13.24 -3.55 1.59
N PRO A 202 14.55 -3.51 1.29
CA PRO A 202 15.14 -2.43 0.54
C PRO A 202 14.46 -2.23 -0.83
N SER A 203 14.62 -1.04 -1.40
CA SER A 203 14.23 -0.78 -2.79
C SER A 203 14.77 -1.86 -3.75
N ALA A 204 13.95 -2.23 -4.74
CA ALA A 204 14.22 -3.25 -5.75
C ALA A 204 14.39 -4.70 -5.27
N ILE A 205 14.25 -4.98 -3.96
CA ILE A 205 14.35 -6.34 -3.41
C ILE A 205 13.03 -6.73 -2.75
N GLN A 206 12.54 -7.92 -3.09
CA GLN A 206 11.39 -8.51 -2.40
C GLN A 206 11.77 -8.85 -0.95
N GLY A 207 10.95 -8.39 -0.02
CA GLY A 207 11.10 -8.65 1.40
C GLY A 207 10.95 -10.12 1.70
N ALA A 208 11.89 -10.69 2.47
CA ALA A 208 11.83 -12.09 2.86
C ALA A 208 10.68 -12.39 3.85
N LEU A 209 10.29 -11.39 4.65
CA LEU A 209 9.19 -11.51 5.62
C LEU A 209 7.84 -11.14 4.99
N LEU A 210 7.78 -9.99 4.32
CA LEU A 210 6.58 -9.48 3.67
C LEU A 210 6.96 -8.93 2.30
N SER A 211 6.33 -9.43 1.25
CA SER A 211 6.52 -8.97 -0.13
C SER A 211 5.18 -8.74 -0.82
N ASP A 212 5.25 -8.04 -1.94
CA ASP A 212 4.12 -7.74 -2.82
C ASP A 212 3.91 -8.80 -3.92
N GLU A 213 4.63 -9.92 -3.82
CA GLU A 213 4.56 -11.04 -4.76
C GLU A 213 3.18 -11.74 -4.70
N PRO A 214 2.68 -12.15 -3.51
CA PRO A 214 1.30 -12.61 -3.41
C PRO A 214 0.29 -11.50 -3.69
N TYR A 215 -0.94 -11.89 -4.01
CA TYR A 215 -2.05 -10.95 -3.94
C TYR A 215 -2.19 -10.39 -2.52
N ASN A 216 -2.44 -9.07 -2.42
CA ASN A 216 -2.55 -8.36 -1.14
C ASN A 216 -3.37 -9.08 -0.06
N LEU A 217 -2.93 -8.89 1.18
CA LEU A 217 -3.53 -9.48 2.37
C LEU A 217 -4.39 -8.44 3.09
N ASP A 218 -5.57 -8.86 3.54
CA ASP A 218 -6.35 -8.10 4.52
C ASP A 218 -5.64 -8.17 5.87
N HIS A 219 -5.31 -7.03 6.46
CA HIS A 219 -4.53 -7.00 7.70
C HIS A 219 -4.87 -5.82 8.60
N LEU A 220 -4.59 -6.02 9.88
CA LEU A 220 -4.45 -4.96 10.87
C LEU A 220 -2.97 -4.60 10.96
N GLY A 221 -2.65 -3.32 10.80
CA GLY A 221 -1.30 -2.78 10.91
C GLY A 221 -1.20 -1.76 12.05
N LEU A 222 -0.08 -1.75 12.75
CA LEU A 222 0.27 -0.76 13.76
C LEU A 222 1.66 -0.21 13.45
N VAL A 223 1.82 1.10 13.52
CA VAL A 223 3.14 1.74 13.51
C VAL A 223 3.25 2.61 14.75
N VAL A 224 4.40 2.57 15.42
CA VAL A 224 4.71 3.45 16.55
C VAL A 224 6.13 4.00 16.37
N GLY A 225 6.28 5.33 16.42
CA GLY A 225 7.58 5.97 16.39
C GLY A 225 7.62 7.26 15.57
N THR A 226 8.79 7.57 15.04
CA THR A 226 9.10 8.76 14.25
C THR A 226 9.67 8.34 12.89
N ALA A 227 9.90 9.32 12.00
CA ALA A 227 10.51 9.05 10.70
C ALA A 227 11.93 8.42 10.78
N GLY A 228 12.69 8.69 11.86
CA GLY A 228 14.04 8.14 12.04
C GLY A 228 14.07 6.78 12.73
N PHE A 229 13.03 6.45 13.50
CA PHE A 229 12.93 5.18 14.22
C PHE A 229 11.46 4.84 14.44
N GLN A 230 11.03 3.69 13.93
CA GLN A 230 9.67 3.19 14.07
C GLN A 230 9.65 1.68 14.24
N LEU A 231 8.66 1.20 14.99
CA LEU A 231 8.29 -0.20 15.09
C LEU A 231 7.01 -0.40 14.29
N GLN A 232 6.95 -1.43 13.47
CA GLN A 232 5.77 -1.78 12.68
C GLN A 232 5.33 -3.18 13.08
N ALA A 233 4.03 -3.43 13.11
CA ALA A 233 3.49 -4.76 13.32
C ALA A 233 2.30 -4.99 12.41
N ILE A 234 2.16 -6.21 11.89
CA ILE A 234 1.06 -6.63 11.03
C ILE A 234 0.48 -7.93 11.55
N VAL A 235 -0.84 -8.02 11.57
CA VAL A 235 -1.61 -9.23 11.88
C VAL A 235 -2.60 -9.48 10.75
N THR A 236 -2.59 -10.69 10.20
CA THR A 236 -3.49 -11.08 9.10
C THR A 236 -3.94 -12.53 9.26
N GLN A 237 -5.12 -12.82 8.70
CA GLN A 237 -5.60 -14.18 8.52
C GLN A 237 -5.25 -14.63 7.10
N LEU A 238 -4.54 -15.75 7.00
CA LEU A 238 -4.23 -16.38 5.72
C LEU A 238 -5.39 -17.27 5.28
N ASN A 239 -5.37 -17.65 4.00
CA ASN A 239 -6.31 -18.63 3.47
C ASN A 239 -6.33 -19.91 4.31
N SER A 240 -7.52 -20.34 4.71
CA SER A 240 -7.70 -21.61 5.43
C SER A 240 -7.32 -22.78 4.52
N LEU A 241 -6.65 -23.78 5.09
CA LEU A 241 -6.30 -25.01 4.37
C LEU A 241 -6.86 -26.22 5.11
N PRO A 242 -7.24 -27.28 4.40
CA PRO A 242 -7.51 -28.55 5.04
C PRO A 242 -6.23 -29.14 5.62
N ASP A 243 -6.32 -29.75 6.80
CA ASP A 243 -5.25 -30.58 7.35
C ASP A 243 -5.24 -31.98 6.70
N SER A 244 -4.36 -32.87 7.20
CA SER A 244 -4.26 -34.26 6.72
C SER A 244 -5.52 -35.10 6.96
N THR A 245 -6.45 -34.63 7.80
CA THR A 245 -7.74 -35.27 8.08
C THR A 245 -8.90 -34.63 7.29
N GLY A 246 -8.62 -33.58 6.51
CA GLY A 246 -9.61 -32.80 5.79
C GLY A 246 -10.30 -31.72 6.63
N ALA A 247 -9.91 -31.51 7.88
CA ALA A 247 -10.46 -30.47 8.73
C ALA A 247 -9.90 -29.09 8.33
N ILE A 248 -10.76 -28.08 8.24
CA ILE A 248 -10.35 -26.73 7.86
C ILE A 248 -9.62 -26.05 9.01
N VAL A 249 -8.38 -25.65 8.77
CA VAL A 249 -7.53 -24.93 9.73
C VAL A 249 -7.43 -23.46 9.32
N ASN A 250 -7.82 -22.58 10.24
CA ASN A 250 -7.59 -21.15 10.11
C ASN A 250 -6.14 -20.84 10.48
N ARG A 251 -5.46 -20.06 9.64
CA ARG A 251 -4.05 -19.73 9.82
C ARG A 251 -3.89 -18.23 9.98
N TYR A 252 -3.06 -17.84 10.92
CA TYR A 252 -2.79 -16.43 11.23
C TYR A 252 -1.31 -16.16 11.06
N MET A 253 -0.97 -14.97 10.56
CA MET A 253 0.39 -14.49 10.42
C MET A 253 0.54 -13.20 11.21
N VAL A 254 1.60 -13.14 12.03
CA VAL A 254 1.98 -11.97 12.83
C VAL A 254 3.45 -11.65 12.54
N GLN A 255 3.74 -10.39 12.22
CA GLN A 255 5.08 -9.90 11.88
C GLN A 255 5.33 -8.57 12.59
N HIS A 256 6.58 -8.32 12.98
CA HIS A 256 7.03 -7.09 13.63
C HIS A 256 8.50 -6.78 13.33
#